data_AF-A0A2D7FY51-F1
#
_entry.id   AF-A0A2D7FY51-F1
#
_cell.length_a   1.000
_cell.length_b   1.000
_cell.length_c   1.000
_cell.angle_alpha   90.00
_cell.angle_beta   90.00
_cell.angle_gamma   90.00
#
_symmetry.space_group_name_H-M   'P 1'
#
loop_
_entity.id
_entity.type
_entity.pdbx_description
1 polymer ?
#
loop_
_entity_poly.entity_id
_entity_poly.type
_entity_poly.pdbx_seq_one_letter_code
_entity_poly.pdbx_strand_id
1 'polypeptide(L)'
;MTQKRSQRMKKLVDIETKVTQPLLSTFKAEQVNRQQQQQALDDLLGYRDEYSARFKATGGAGVSSFQMQDFHCFLQKLDDAIAQQRQALALVEQQLQVAKGAWQQAQQRVDALQKVTEQSEVEERATDRKHIQRQLEDRFGLSQSEAFTS
;
A
#
# COMPACT_ATOMS: atom_id res chain seq x y z
N MET A 1 34.67 13.17 -14.97
CA MET A 1 34.02 11.91 -15.40
C MET A 1 32.52 12.13 -15.40
N THR A 2 31.87 12.12 -16.57
CA THR A 2 30.42 12.34 -16.71
C THR A 2 29.68 11.08 -16.27
N GLN A 3 28.77 11.17 -15.30
CA GLN A 3 28.01 9.99 -14.84
C GLN A 3 27.18 9.37 -15.98
N LYS A 4 27.24 8.05 -16.11
CA LYS A 4 26.39 7.27 -17.02
C LYS A 4 24.90 7.51 -16.72
N ARG A 5 24.05 7.38 -17.74
CA ARG A 5 22.60 7.66 -17.63
C ARG A 5 21.95 6.69 -16.64
N SER A 6 22.31 5.41 -16.71
CA SER A 6 21.88 4.37 -15.77
C SER A 6 22.12 4.76 -14.30
N GLN A 7 23.32 5.26 -13.99
CA GLN A 7 23.69 5.66 -12.62
C GLN A 7 22.92 6.87 -12.11
N ARG A 8 22.54 7.80 -12.99
CA ARG A 8 21.68 8.94 -12.61
C ARG A 8 20.25 8.47 -12.35
N MET A 9 19.72 7.61 -13.21
CA MET A 9 18.36 7.07 -13.06
C MET A 9 18.22 6.19 -11.82
N LYS A 10 19.23 5.37 -11.50
CA LYS A 10 19.28 4.58 -10.27
C LYS A 10 19.22 5.46 -9.01
N LYS A 11 19.94 6.57 -8.98
CA LYS A 11 19.85 7.54 -7.88
C LYS A 11 18.45 8.15 -7.75
N LEU A 12 17.77 8.42 -8.87
CA LEU A 12 16.39 8.91 -8.85
C LEU A 12 15.43 7.86 -8.31
N VAL A 13 15.58 6.58 -8.71
CA VAL A 13 14.82 5.46 -8.15
C VAL A 13 15.01 5.37 -6.64
N ASP A 14 16.25 5.46 -6.14
CA ASP A 14 16.54 5.40 -4.71
C ASP A 14 15.88 6.56 -3.93
N ILE A 15 15.87 7.76 -4.51
CA ILE A 15 15.22 8.94 -3.91
C ILE A 15 13.69 8.73 -3.86
N GLU A 16 13.08 8.36 -4.98
CA GLU A 16 11.63 8.13 -5.06
C GLU A 16 11.18 6.96 -4.17
N THR A 17 12.00 5.92 -4.04
CA THR A 17 11.75 4.80 -3.12
C THR A 17 11.74 5.29 -1.67
N LYS A 18 12.68 6.17 -1.28
CA LYS A 18 12.70 6.76 0.06
C LYS A 18 11.47 7.63 0.34
N VAL A 19 10.93 8.32 -0.66
CA VAL A 19 9.69 9.09 -0.55
C VAL A 19 8.46 8.17 -0.46
N THR A 20 8.51 6.99 -1.09
CA THR A 20 7.40 6.02 -1.07
C THR A 20 7.30 5.25 0.25
N GLN A 21 8.42 5.02 0.96
CA GLN A 21 8.42 4.33 2.26
C GLN A 21 7.49 4.94 3.32
N PRO A 22 7.52 6.26 3.60
CA PRO A 22 6.60 6.85 4.58
C PRO A 22 5.14 6.69 4.15
N LEU A 23 4.82 6.83 2.86
CA LEU A 23 3.46 6.61 2.33
C LEU A 23 2.96 5.19 2.59
N LEU A 24 3.84 4.18 2.40
CA LEU A 24 3.53 2.79 2.72
C LEU A 24 3.28 2.62 4.23
N SER A 25 4.09 3.26 5.08
CA SER A 25 3.92 3.18 6.53
C SER A 25 2.60 3.80 6.99
N THR A 26 2.21 4.94 6.43
CA THR A 26 0.92 5.59 6.68
C THR A 26 -0.23 4.70 6.21
N PHE A 27 -0.16 4.15 4.99
CA PHE A 27 -1.18 3.23 4.48
C PHE A 27 -1.37 2.01 5.39
N LYS A 28 -0.27 1.40 5.86
CA LYS A 28 -0.34 0.28 6.81
C LYS A 28 -0.94 0.69 8.15
N ALA A 29 -0.58 1.86 8.67
CA ALA A 29 -1.14 2.38 9.93
C ALA A 29 -2.66 2.59 9.81
N GLU A 30 -3.12 3.21 8.72
CA GLU A 30 -4.55 3.38 8.45
C GLU A 30 -5.28 2.04 8.29
N GLN A 31 -4.64 1.04 7.68
CA GLN A 31 -5.22 -0.29 7.54
C GLN A 31 -5.44 -0.97 8.90
N VAL A 32 -4.46 -0.86 9.79
CA VAL A 32 -4.56 -1.37 11.17
C VAL A 32 -5.64 -0.60 11.94
N ASN A 33 -5.68 0.73 11.81
CA ASN A 33 -6.71 1.56 12.43
C ASN A 33 -8.12 1.14 11.98
N ARG A 34 -8.34 0.95 10.67
CA ARG A 34 -9.63 0.46 10.13
C ARG A 34 -10.03 -0.86 10.79
N GLN A 35 -9.07 -1.79 10.92
CA GLN A 35 -9.35 -3.09 11.53
C GLN A 35 -9.73 -2.98 12.99
N GLN A 36 -9.08 -2.08 13.75
CA GLN A 36 -9.44 -1.80 15.14
C GLN A 36 -10.84 -1.18 15.26
N GLN A 37 -11.18 -0.20 14.41
CA GLN A 37 -12.51 0.41 14.41
C GLN A 37 -13.62 -0.60 14.03
N GLN A 38 -13.33 -1.50 13.09
CA GLN A 38 -14.25 -2.58 12.73
C GLN A 38 -14.45 -3.55 13.90
N GLN A 39 -13.37 -3.98 14.55
CA GLN A 39 -13.46 -4.89 15.69
C GLN A 39 -14.29 -4.26 16.82
N ALA A 40 -14.04 -2.99 17.16
CA ALA A 40 -14.82 -2.28 18.17
C ALA A 40 -16.32 -2.17 17.80
N LEU A 41 -16.64 -2.00 16.52
CA LEU A 41 -18.02 -2.02 16.04
C LEU A 41 -18.66 -3.41 16.21
N ASP A 42 -17.94 -4.46 15.84
CA ASP A 42 -18.42 -5.84 15.94
C ASP A 42 -18.64 -6.24 17.40
N ASP A 43 -17.76 -5.81 18.31
CA ASP A 43 -17.90 -6.01 19.75
C ASP A 43 -19.15 -5.31 20.31
N LEU A 44 -19.41 -4.06 19.90
CA LEU A 44 -20.62 -3.32 20.31
C LEU A 44 -21.90 -3.98 19.80
N LEU A 45 -21.90 -4.46 18.56
CA LEU A 45 -23.03 -5.19 17.97
C LEU A 45 -23.27 -6.52 18.70
N GLY A 46 -22.20 -7.28 18.96
CA GLY A 46 -22.28 -8.53 19.72
C GLY A 46 -22.83 -8.31 21.13
N TYR A 47 -22.35 -7.27 21.81
CA TYR A 47 -22.83 -6.90 23.13
C TYR A 47 -24.31 -6.51 23.12
N ARG A 48 -24.77 -5.77 22.10
CA ARG A 48 -26.20 -5.42 21.95
C ARG A 48 -27.08 -6.66 21.82
N ASP A 49 -26.65 -7.59 20.98
CA ASP A 49 -27.42 -8.80 20.67
C ASP A 49 -27.49 -9.72 21.88
N GLU A 50 -26.37 -9.89 22.60
CA GLU A 50 -26.31 -10.63 23.85
C GLU A 50 -27.21 -10.00 24.92
N TYR A 51 -27.13 -8.68 25.10
CA TYR A 51 -27.95 -7.96 26.07
C TYR A 51 -29.45 -8.08 25.75
N SER A 52 -29.82 -7.97 24.48
CA SER A 52 -31.20 -8.17 24.00
C SER A 52 -31.71 -9.60 24.22
N ALA A 53 -30.86 -10.60 23.99
CA ALA A 53 -31.19 -12.01 24.22
C ALA A 53 -31.41 -12.30 25.71
N ARG A 54 -30.52 -11.78 26.58
CA ARG A 54 -30.66 -11.89 28.05
C ARG A 54 -31.98 -11.27 28.52
N PHE A 55 -32.32 -10.08 28.04
CA PHE A 55 -33.59 -9.43 28.41
C PHE A 55 -34.81 -10.23 27.96
N LYS A 56 -34.82 -10.78 26.72
CA LYS A 56 -35.90 -11.65 26.24
C LYS A 56 -36.07 -12.90 27.10
N ALA A 57 -34.98 -13.51 27.56
CA ALA A 57 -35.01 -14.67 28.44
C ALA A 57 -35.61 -14.34 29.82
N THR A 58 -35.29 -13.17 30.39
CA THR A 58 -35.88 -12.69 31.65
C THR A 58 -37.32 -12.21 31.50
N GLY A 59 -37.70 -11.74 30.30
CA GLY A 59 -39.03 -11.31 29.88
C GLY A 59 -40.16 -12.31 30.16
N GLY A 60 -39.87 -13.61 30.08
CA GLY A 60 -40.84 -14.68 30.32
C GLY A 60 -41.29 -14.83 31.78
N ALA A 61 -40.58 -14.21 32.74
CA ALA A 61 -40.84 -14.38 34.18
C ALA A 61 -41.57 -13.18 34.84
N GLY A 62 -42.01 -12.19 34.05
CA GLY A 62 -42.66 -10.97 34.56
C GLY A 62 -41.65 -9.87 34.88
N VAL A 63 -41.43 -8.97 33.92
CA VAL A 63 -40.50 -7.82 34.05
C VAL A 63 -41.25 -6.61 34.60
N SER A 64 -40.65 -5.90 35.55
CA SER A 64 -41.25 -4.67 36.09
C SER A 64 -41.17 -3.52 35.07
N SER A 65 -42.12 -2.58 35.12
CA SER A 65 -42.12 -1.40 34.24
C SER A 65 -40.82 -0.58 34.34
N PHE A 66 -40.21 -0.53 35.52
CA PHE A 66 -38.92 0.13 35.75
C PHE A 66 -37.77 -0.57 35.01
N GLN A 67 -37.69 -1.91 35.06
CA GLN A 67 -36.68 -2.68 34.33
C GLN A 67 -36.82 -2.53 32.81
N MET A 68 -38.05 -2.41 32.32
CA MET A 68 -38.31 -2.17 30.90
C MET A 68 -37.82 -0.78 30.45
N GLN A 69 -38.06 0.26 31.27
CA GLN A 69 -37.57 1.62 31.00
C GLN A 69 -36.03 1.67 30.97
N ASP A 70 -35.38 1.03 31.96
CA ASP A 70 -33.92 0.99 32.05
C ASP A 70 -33.30 0.27 30.85
N PHE A 71 -33.89 -0.86 30.45
CA PHE A 71 -33.51 -1.59 29.23
C PHE A 71 -33.54 -0.70 27.99
N HIS A 72 -34.64 0.03 27.77
CA HIS A 72 -34.77 0.92 26.61
C HIS A 72 -33.74 2.06 26.63
N CYS A 73 -33.51 2.68 27.80
CA CYS A 73 -32.53 3.76 27.94
C CYS A 73 -31.10 3.27 27.63
N PHE A 74 -30.74 2.09 28.13
CA PHE A 74 -29.43 1.51 27.85
C PHE A 74 -29.26 1.12 26.39
N LEU A 75 -30.29 0.50 25.79
CA LEU A 75 -30.27 0.14 24.37
C LEU A 75 -30.09 1.36 23.47
N GLN A 76 -30.77 2.46 23.78
CA GLN A 76 -30.60 3.72 23.04
C GLN A 76 -29.17 4.26 23.12
N LYS A 77 -28.56 4.27 24.31
CA LYS A 77 -27.16 4.69 24.47
C LYS A 77 -26.20 3.81 23.66
N LEU A 78 -26.48 2.51 23.60
CA LEU A 78 -25.66 1.57 22.85
C LEU A 78 -25.83 1.77 21.33
N ASP A 79 -27.05 2.00 20.86
CA ASP A 79 -27.31 2.31 19.45
C ASP A 79 -26.67 3.65 19.04
N ASP A 80 -26.68 4.66 19.91
CA ASP A 80 -25.97 5.92 19.70
C ASP A 80 -24.45 5.71 19.60
N ALA A 81 -23.87 4.88 20.49
CA ALA A 81 -22.46 4.52 20.44
C ALA A 81 -22.10 3.75 19.15
N ILE A 82 -22.96 2.81 18.72
CA ILE A 82 -22.81 2.08 17.46
C ILE A 82 -22.84 3.05 16.27
N ALA A 83 -23.76 4.02 16.28
CA ALA A 83 -23.85 5.03 15.23
C ALA A 83 -22.57 5.88 15.15
N GLN A 84 -22.03 6.31 16.30
CA GLN A 84 -20.76 7.03 16.36
C GLN A 84 -19.59 6.18 15.86
N GLN A 85 -19.53 4.91 16.26
CA GLN A 85 -18.49 3.98 15.83
C GLN A 85 -18.52 3.74 14.31
N ARG A 86 -19.72 3.65 13.71
CA ARG A 86 -19.89 3.56 12.25
C ARG A 86 -19.39 4.81 11.52
N GLN A 87 -19.64 6.00 12.08
CA GLN A 87 -19.12 7.24 11.51
C GLN A 87 -17.58 7.30 11.59
N ALA A 88 -17.00 6.88 12.72
CA ALA A 88 -15.55 6.77 12.88
C ALA A 88 -14.94 5.80 11.87
N LEU A 89 -15.56 4.63 11.68
CA LEU A 89 -15.12 3.65 10.68
C LEU A 89 -15.18 4.22 9.27
N ALA A 90 -16.26 4.90 8.89
CA ALA A 90 -16.40 5.53 7.57
C ALA A 90 -15.30 6.58 7.32
N LEU A 91 -14.96 7.37 8.34
CA LEU A 91 -13.89 8.36 8.26
C LEU A 91 -12.52 7.69 8.04
N VAL A 92 -12.22 6.63 8.78
CA VAL A 92 -10.95 5.88 8.62
C VAL A 92 -10.90 5.18 7.27
N GLU A 93 -12.03 4.66 6.77
CA GLU A 93 -12.09 4.06 5.43
C GLU A 93 -11.79 5.09 4.33
N GLN A 94 -12.27 6.32 4.46
CA GLN A 94 -11.92 7.41 3.53
C GLN A 94 -10.42 7.73 3.59
N GLN A 95 -9.84 7.86 4.78
CA GLN A 95 -8.41 8.11 4.96
C GLN A 95 -7.56 6.99 4.36
N LEU A 96 -7.98 5.73 4.55
CA LEU A 96 -7.33 4.56 3.96
C LEU A 96 -7.34 4.62 2.42
N GLN A 97 -8.46 5.00 1.80
CA GLN A 97 -8.50 5.13 0.33
C GLN A 97 -7.56 6.23 -0.18
N VAL A 98 -7.48 7.36 0.52
CA VAL A 98 -6.56 8.45 0.17
C VAL A 98 -5.10 7.99 0.30
N ALA A 99 -4.74 7.37 1.43
CA ALA A 99 -3.40 6.86 1.68
C ALA A 99 -3.00 5.78 0.66
N LYS A 100 -3.93 4.87 0.33
CA LYS A 100 -3.75 3.84 -0.69
C LYS A 100 -3.49 4.45 -2.05
N GLY A 101 -4.29 5.44 -2.47
CA GLY A 101 -4.12 6.12 -3.74
C GLY A 101 -2.76 6.82 -3.85
N ALA A 102 -2.35 7.53 -2.79
CA ALA A 102 -1.05 8.19 -2.74
C ALA A 102 0.12 7.18 -2.84
N TRP A 103 0.06 6.08 -2.08
CA TRP A 103 1.06 5.02 -2.15
C TRP A 103 1.12 4.37 -3.54
N GLN A 104 -0.04 4.05 -4.13
CA GLN A 104 -0.09 3.43 -5.46
C GLN A 104 0.51 4.33 -6.55
N GLN A 105 0.22 5.64 -6.52
CA GLN A 105 0.79 6.59 -7.48
C GLN A 105 2.31 6.70 -7.33
N ALA A 106 2.82 6.77 -6.09
CA ALA A 106 4.25 6.80 -5.82
C ALA A 106 4.93 5.50 -6.28
N GLN A 107 4.33 4.35 -5.99
CA GLN A 107 4.84 3.05 -6.41
C GLN A 107 4.89 2.92 -7.94
N GLN A 108 3.85 3.35 -8.65
CA GLN A 108 3.84 3.34 -10.12
C GLN A 108 4.98 4.18 -10.72
N ARG A 109 5.32 5.32 -10.11
CA ARG A 109 6.46 6.15 -10.53
C ARG A 109 7.79 5.43 -10.32
N VAL A 110 7.97 4.80 -9.16
CA VAL A 110 9.17 4.00 -8.86
C VAL A 110 9.32 2.87 -9.88
N ASP A 111 8.24 2.11 -10.15
CA ASP A 111 8.26 0.99 -11.09
C ASP A 111 8.59 1.45 -12.52
N ALA A 112 8.02 2.59 -12.96
CA ALA A 112 8.32 3.18 -14.25
C ALA A 112 9.80 3.59 -14.36
N LEU A 113 10.34 4.25 -13.33
CA LEU A 113 11.75 4.66 -13.30
C LEU A 113 12.70 3.46 -13.26
N GLN A 114 12.34 2.39 -12.55
CA GLN A 114 13.10 1.14 -12.53
C GLN A 114 13.19 0.53 -13.93
N LYS A 115 12.05 0.45 -14.65
CA LYS A 115 12.02 -0.08 -16.02
C LYS A 115 12.89 0.72 -16.98
N VAL A 116 12.87 2.05 -16.89
CA VAL A 116 13.72 2.91 -17.73
C VAL A 116 15.21 2.78 -17.36
N THR A 117 15.51 2.58 -16.07
CA THR A 117 16.88 2.36 -15.59
C THR A 117 17.43 1.06 -16.16
N GLU A 118 16.67 -0.03 -16.11
CA GLU A 118 17.07 -1.33 -16.66
C GLU A 118 17.34 -1.26 -18.17
N GLN A 119 16.47 -0.60 -18.93
CA GLN A 119 16.69 -0.38 -20.38
C GLN A 119 17.97 0.40 -20.64
N SER A 120 18.21 1.48 -19.87
CA SER A 120 19.43 2.29 -20.00
C SER A 120 20.69 1.47 -19.69
N GLU A 121 20.64 0.57 -18.71
CA GLU A 121 21.76 -0.33 -18.41
C GLU A 121 22.05 -1.32 -19.55
N VAL A 122 21.02 -1.86 -20.20
CA VAL A 122 21.18 -2.78 -21.33
C VAL A 122 21.83 -2.08 -22.53
N GLU A 123 21.37 -0.87 -22.86
CA GLU A 123 21.93 -0.05 -23.94
C GLU A 123 23.39 0.34 -23.69
N GLU A 124 23.71 0.75 -22.46
CA GLU A 124 25.08 1.08 -22.07
C GLU A 124 26.00 -0.14 -22.16
N ARG A 125 25.55 -1.32 -21.66
CA ARG A 125 26.32 -2.57 -21.79
C ARG A 125 26.53 -2.96 -23.25
N ALA A 126 25.53 -2.76 -24.12
CA ALA A 126 25.67 -3.03 -25.55
C ALA A 126 26.68 -2.09 -26.22
N THR A 127 26.68 -0.82 -25.82
CA THR A 127 27.61 0.19 -26.34
C THR A 127 29.04 -0.08 -25.86
N ASP A 128 29.22 -0.40 -24.57
CA ASP A 128 30.52 -0.77 -24.01
C ASP A 128 31.10 -2.02 -24.70
N ARG A 129 30.27 -3.04 -24.95
CA ARG A 129 30.69 -4.24 -25.72
C ARG A 129 31.18 -3.89 -27.13
N LYS A 130 30.44 -3.03 -27.85
CA LYS A 130 30.86 -2.58 -29.20
C LYS A 130 32.18 -1.80 -29.16
N HIS A 131 32.37 -0.95 -28.14
CA HIS A 131 33.62 -0.21 -27.96
C HIS A 131 34.80 -1.14 -27.67
N ILE A 132 34.63 -2.12 -26.77
CA ILE A 132 35.66 -3.12 -26.47
C ILE A 132 36.01 -3.94 -27.72
N GLN A 133 35.00 -4.38 -28.49
CA GLN A 133 35.22 -5.13 -29.73
C GLN A 133 36.06 -4.34 -30.74
N ARG A 134 35.72 -3.07 -30.99
CA ARG A 134 36.52 -2.19 -31.87
C ARG A 134 37.95 -2.01 -31.37
N GLN A 135 38.13 -1.79 -30.06
CA GLN A 135 39.47 -1.65 -29.49
C GLN A 135 40.32 -2.92 -29.63
N LEU A 136 39.69 -4.11 -29.55
CA LEU A 136 40.36 -5.38 -29.80
C LEU A 136 40.72 -5.53 -31.28
N GLU A 137 39.81 -5.20 -32.20
CA GLU A 137 40.06 -5.20 -33.65
C GLU A 137 41.24 -4.28 -34.02
N ASP A 138 41.25 -3.04 -33.51
CA ASP A 138 42.32 -2.06 -33.73
C ASP A 138 43.66 -2.54 -33.15
N ARG A 139 43.66 -3.17 -31.97
CA ARG A 139 44.89 -3.60 -31.28
C ARG A 139 45.48 -4.89 -31.87
N PHE A 140 44.64 -5.77 -32.39
CA PHE A 140 45.07 -7.06 -32.93
C PHE A 140 45.10 -7.09 -34.47
N GLY A 141 44.71 -5.99 -35.15
CA GLY A 141 44.78 -5.87 -36.61
C GLY A 141 43.91 -6.88 -37.36
N LEU A 142 42.86 -7.41 -36.72
CA LEU A 142 41.99 -8.43 -37.31
C LEU A 142 40.91 -7.76 -38.19
N SER A 143 41.32 -7.12 -39.29
CA SER A 143 40.41 -7.02 -40.43
C SER A 143 40.40 -8.40 -41.08
N GLN A 144 39.34 -9.17 -40.91
CA GLN A 144 39.20 -10.37 -41.74
C GLN A 144 39.10 -9.95 -43.21
N SER A 145 40.12 -10.37 -43.96
CA SER A 145 40.07 -10.75 -45.38
C SER A 145 39.84 -9.62 -46.39
N GLU A 146 40.94 -9.07 -46.92
CA GLU A 146 41.01 -8.96 -48.38
C GLU A 146 41.37 -10.33 -48.94
N ALA A 147 40.50 -10.78 -49.84
CA ALA A 147 40.45 -12.11 -50.40
C ALA A 147 41.72 -12.43 -51.20
N PHE A 148 42.43 -13.48 -50.78
CA PHE A 148 43.31 -14.22 -51.68
C PHE A 148 42.40 -15.13 -52.53
N THR A 149 41.93 -14.60 -53.67
CA THR A 149 41.34 -15.42 -54.73
C THR A 149 42.29 -15.35 -55.92
N SER A 150 42.77 -16.52 -56.34
CA SER A 150 43.76 -16.75 -57.41
C SER A 150 43.41 -16.14 -58.76
#